data_AF-A0A953LK67-F1
#
_entry.id   AF-A0A953LK67-F1
#
_cell.length_a   1.000
_cell.length_b   1.000
_cell.length_c   1.000
_cell.angle_alpha   90.00
_cell.angle_beta   90.00
_cell.angle_gamma   90.00
#
_symmetry.space_group_name_H-M   'P 1'
#
loop_
_entity.id
_entity.type
_entity.pdbx_description
1 polymer ?
#
loop_
_entity_poly.entity_id
_entity_poly.type
_entity_poly.pdbx_seq_one_letter_code
_entity_poly.pdbx_strand_id
1 'polypeptide(L)'
;TTSPPHPPERSEGSRHPNLHSCHPERSEGSRRTNRDDSWDQVQRLEATLYMRNQLLRDSDWAAMASSVELRVPLVDPILWAQMARLGHEPARTQGKAALVRAVARDLPAELWNRPKSGFAVPVAEWICPPRAGDRDSAGLGSRRLALRVLEELGICPAR
;
A
#
# COMPACT_ATOMS: atom_id res chain seq x y z
N THR A 1 -16.08 -52.09 61.18
CA THR A 1 -17.35 -51.41 60.84
C THR A 1 -17.07 -49.92 60.71
N THR A 2 -16.51 -49.49 59.59
CA THR A 2 -16.26 -48.05 59.40
C THR A 2 -16.34 -47.76 57.92
N SER A 3 -17.44 -47.11 57.53
CA SER A 3 -17.69 -46.64 56.17
C SER A 3 -16.61 -45.66 55.71
N PRO A 4 -16.22 -45.64 54.43
CA PRO A 4 -15.38 -44.59 53.89
C PRO A 4 -16.16 -43.26 53.81
N PRO A 5 -15.51 -42.10 54.02
CA PRO A 5 -16.18 -40.81 54.02
C PRO A 5 -16.60 -40.37 52.61
N HIS A 6 -17.79 -39.78 52.52
CA HIS A 6 -18.32 -39.14 51.31
C HIS A 6 -17.51 -37.88 50.93
N PRO A 7 -17.33 -37.58 49.64
CA PRO A 7 -16.61 -36.38 49.20
C PRO A 7 -17.43 -35.10 49.47
N PRO A 8 -16.76 -33.95 49.76
CA PRO A 8 -17.44 -32.70 50.03
C PRO A 8 -18.06 -32.08 48.76
N GLU A 9 -19.22 -31.45 48.97
CA GLU A 9 -20.03 -30.75 47.98
C GLU A 9 -19.29 -29.55 47.35
N ARG A 10 -19.57 -29.34 46.06
CA ARG A 10 -19.03 -28.26 45.23
C ARG A 10 -19.46 -26.89 45.78
N SER A 11 -18.49 -26.01 46.02
CA SER A 11 -18.72 -24.57 46.07
C SER A 11 -17.60 -23.83 45.33
N GLU A 12 -17.83 -23.57 44.05
CA GLU A 12 -17.08 -22.56 43.29
C GLU A 12 -18.09 -21.65 42.57
N GLY A 13 -18.74 -20.81 43.38
CA GLY A 13 -19.41 -19.62 42.92
C GLY A 13 -18.40 -18.47 42.88
N SER A 14 -17.88 -18.17 41.69
CA SER A 14 -17.61 -16.81 41.20
C SER A 14 -17.00 -16.90 39.80
N ARG A 15 -17.84 -17.17 38.80
CA ARG A 15 -17.48 -16.90 37.40
C ARG A 15 -17.88 -15.47 37.12
N HIS A 16 -16.88 -14.60 37.00
CA HIS A 16 -17.05 -13.25 36.48
C HIS A 16 -17.88 -13.29 35.18
N PRO A 17 -18.96 -12.49 35.06
CA PRO A 17 -19.68 -12.39 33.79
C PRO A 17 -18.80 -11.66 32.78
N ASN A 18 -18.31 -12.45 31.82
CA ASN A 18 -17.83 -12.15 30.48
C ASN A 18 -17.68 -10.65 30.14
N LEU A 19 -16.42 -10.26 29.88
CA LEU A 19 -16.10 -9.14 29.00
C LEU A 19 -16.96 -9.27 27.75
N HIS A 20 -17.80 -8.26 27.51
CA HIS A 20 -18.53 -8.09 26.27
C HIS A 20 -17.55 -8.20 25.09
N SER A 21 -17.65 -9.31 24.36
CA SER A 21 -17.11 -9.41 23.01
C SER A 21 -17.83 -8.36 22.17
N CYS A 22 -17.15 -7.25 21.93
CA CYS A 22 -17.60 -6.22 21.01
C CYS A 22 -17.51 -6.80 19.59
N HIS A 23 -18.51 -7.60 19.22
CA HIS A 23 -18.78 -7.92 17.83
C HIS A 23 -19.33 -6.65 17.18
N PRO A 24 -18.69 -6.09 16.14
CA PRO A 24 -19.29 -4.99 15.43
C PRO A 24 -20.55 -5.52 14.75
N GLU A 25 -21.71 -5.04 15.18
CA GLU A 25 -22.98 -5.32 14.55
C GLU A 25 -22.89 -4.94 13.07
N ARG A 26 -23.09 -5.95 12.21
CA ARG A 26 -23.23 -5.78 10.77
C ARG A 26 -24.55 -5.07 10.51
N SER A 27 -24.51 -3.75 10.35
CA SER A 27 -25.58 -3.05 9.65
C SER A 27 -25.52 -3.45 8.17
N GLU A 28 -26.59 -4.10 7.74
CA GLU A 28 -26.80 -4.68 6.42
C GLU A 28 -26.98 -3.59 5.36
N GLY A 29 -25.86 -3.06 4.86
CA GLY A 29 -25.78 -2.38 3.57
C GLY A 29 -25.12 -3.30 2.54
N SER A 30 -25.75 -4.43 2.24
CA SER A 30 -25.21 -5.46 1.31
C SER A 30 -25.26 -4.97 -0.14
N ARG A 31 -24.30 -4.13 -0.54
CA ARG A 31 -23.85 -4.14 -1.94
C ARG A 31 -23.08 -5.44 -2.11
N ARG A 32 -23.65 -6.38 -2.87
CA ARG A 32 -22.92 -7.56 -3.33
C ARG A 32 -21.67 -7.08 -4.05
N THR A 33 -20.50 -7.16 -3.41
CA THR A 33 -19.23 -7.03 -4.11
C THR A 33 -19.18 -8.20 -5.08
N ASN A 34 -19.31 -7.92 -6.37
CA ASN A 34 -19.17 -8.95 -7.38
C ASN A 34 -17.80 -9.59 -7.16
N ARG A 35 -17.77 -10.86 -6.73
CA ARG A 35 -16.54 -11.54 -6.30
C ARG A 35 -15.54 -11.75 -7.46
N ASP A 36 -15.94 -11.32 -8.66
CA ASP A 36 -15.30 -11.54 -9.95
C ASP A 36 -14.89 -10.23 -10.65
N ASP A 37 -14.66 -9.12 -9.94
CA ASP A 37 -13.95 -7.99 -10.56
C ASP A 37 -12.46 -8.33 -10.72
N SER A 38 -12.01 -8.41 -11.97
CA SER A 38 -10.61 -8.66 -12.32
C SER A 38 -9.63 -7.71 -11.62
N TRP A 39 -10.04 -6.48 -11.34
CA TRP A 39 -9.19 -5.48 -10.70
C TRP A 39 -8.97 -5.72 -9.21
N ASP A 40 -9.99 -6.20 -8.49
CA ASP A 40 -9.86 -6.56 -7.08
C ASP A 40 -8.88 -7.72 -6.90
N GLN A 41 -8.87 -8.66 -7.84
CA GLN A 41 -7.91 -9.76 -7.85
C GLN A 41 -6.48 -9.27 -8.07
N VAL A 42 -6.29 -8.38 -9.05
CA VAL A 42 -4.98 -7.74 -9.29
C VAL A 42 -4.52 -6.96 -8.06
N GLN A 43 -5.37 -6.12 -7.45
CA GLN A 43 -5.01 -5.39 -6.25
C GLN A 43 -4.59 -6.30 -5.09
N ARG A 44 -5.29 -7.42 -4.90
CA ARG A 44 -4.92 -8.40 -3.87
C ARG A 44 -3.56 -9.02 -4.14
N LEU A 45 -3.27 -9.38 -5.39
CA LEU A 45 -1.96 -9.90 -5.79
C LEU A 45 -0.87 -8.86 -5.60
N GLU A 46 -1.08 -7.62 -6.05
CA GLU A 46 -0.15 -6.49 -5.87
C GLU A 46 0.15 -6.27 -4.38
N ALA A 47 -0.88 -6.22 -3.53
CA ALA A 47 -0.70 -6.01 -2.10
C ALA A 47 0.06 -7.18 -1.43
N THR A 48 -0.26 -8.42 -1.80
CA THR A 48 0.21 -9.64 -1.14
C THR A 48 1.58 -10.12 -1.64
N LEU A 49 1.86 -9.92 -2.92
CA LEU A 49 3.06 -10.45 -3.58
C LEU A 49 4.10 -9.36 -3.84
N TYR A 50 3.68 -8.15 -4.22
CA TYR A 50 4.61 -7.09 -4.56
C TYR A 50 4.85 -6.13 -3.39
N MET A 51 3.81 -5.48 -2.88
CA MET A 51 3.94 -4.51 -1.78
C MET A 51 4.52 -5.16 -0.52
N ARG A 52 3.93 -6.27 -0.06
CA ARG A 52 4.39 -6.97 1.14
C ARG A 52 5.81 -7.52 1.00
N ASN A 53 6.06 -8.28 -0.06
CA ASN A 53 7.30 -9.05 -0.15
C ASN A 53 8.47 -8.24 -0.71
N GLN A 54 8.22 -7.19 -1.50
CA GLN A 54 9.28 -6.36 -2.09
C GLN A 54 9.32 -4.97 -1.47
N LEU A 55 8.27 -4.16 -1.64
CA LEU A 55 8.33 -2.73 -1.31
C LEU A 55 8.54 -2.49 0.19
N LEU A 56 7.75 -3.14 1.05
CA LEU A 56 7.85 -2.95 2.50
C LEU A 56 9.14 -3.54 3.05
N ARG A 57 9.52 -4.75 2.61
CA ARG A 57 10.76 -5.41 3.02
C ARG A 57 11.99 -4.56 2.68
N ASP A 58 12.09 -4.10 1.44
CA ASP A 58 13.27 -3.37 0.98
C ASP A 58 13.36 -1.98 1.64
N SER A 59 12.21 -1.32 1.86
CA SER A 59 12.16 -0.02 2.56
C SER A 59 12.56 -0.14 4.02
N ASP A 60 12.07 -1.17 4.72
CA ASP A 60 12.40 -1.47 6.11
C ASP A 60 13.90 -1.78 6.27
N TRP A 61 14.45 -2.61 5.39
CA TRP A 61 15.87 -2.93 5.38
C TRP A 61 16.75 -1.70 5.18
N ALA A 62 16.41 -0.84 4.20
CA ALA A 62 17.16 0.39 3.93
C ALA A 62 17.09 1.40 5.09
N ALA A 63 15.92 1.51 5.74
CA ALA A 63 15.71 2.42 6.86
C ALA A 63 16.49 1.95 8.11
N MET A 64 16.42 0.66 8.45
CA MET A 64 17.19 0.07 9.55
C MET A 64 18.69 0.17 9.35
N ALA A 65 19.18 -0.01 8.11
CA ALA A 65 20.59 0.19 7.78
C ALA A 65 21.07 1.63 8.08
N SER A 66 20.15 2.60 8.09
CA SER A 66 20.41 4.00 8.40
C SER A 66 19.98 4.41 9.82
N SER A 67 19.54 3.46 10.66
CA SER A 67 18.96 3.73 11.99
C SER A 67 17.79 4.73 11.97
N VAL A 68 16.97 4.71 10.91
CA VAL A 68 15.78 5.54 10.74
C VAL A 68 14.51 4.69 10.84
N GLU A 69 13.50 5.18 11.57
CA GLU A 69 12.17 4.57 11.56
C GLU A 69 11.36 5.09 10.36
N LEU A 70 10.97 4.19 9.46
CA LEU A 70 10.13 4.51 8.31
C LEU A 70 8.67 4.13 8.58
N ARG A 71 7.75 5.08 8.40
CA ARG A 71 6.30 4.85 8.51
C ARG A 71 5.61 4.98 7.16
N VAL A 72 4.58 4.16 6.94
CA VAL A 72 3.81 4.10 5.69
C VAL A 72 2.32 4.39 5.93
N PRO A 73 1.91 5.66 6.13
CA PRO A 73 0.52 6.00 6.53
C PRO A 73 -0.58 5.54 5.56
N LEU A 74 -0.24 5.37 4.28
CA LEU A 74 -1.19 4.91 3.26
C LEU A 74 -1.35 3.39 3.21
N VAL A 75 -0.51 2.64 3.93
CA VAL A 75 -0.59 1.18 4.07
C VAL A 75 -1.16 0.84 5.45
N ASP A 76 -2.27 1.50 5.80
CA ASP A 76 -2.96 1.34 7.07
C ASP A 76 -4.18 0.40 6.93
N PRO A 77 -4.33 -0.62 7.80
CA PRO A 77 -5.45 -1.56 7.72
C PRO A 77 -6.83 -0.91 7.90
N ILE A 78 -6.94 0.13 8.73
CA ILE A 78 -8.20 0.82 8.99
C ILE A 78 -8.61 1.63 7.76
N LEU A 79 -7.67 2.39 7.19
CA LEU A 79 -7.84 3.13 5.94
C LEU A 79 -8.25 2.18 4.81
N TRP A 80 -7.58 1.05 4.65
CA TRP A 80 -7.90 0.06 3.63
C TRP A 80 -9.32 -0.52 3.80
N ALA A 81 -9.71 -0.86 5.03
CA ALA A 81 -11.04 -1.37 5.32
C ALA A 81 -12.14 -0.32 5.02
N GLN A 82 -11.86 0.96 5.21
CA GLN A 82 -12.77 2.05 4.86
C GLN A 82 -12.83 2.28 3.34
N MET A 83 -11.68 2.28 2.67
CA MET A 83 -11.60 2.46 1.21
C MET A 83 -12.26 1.32 0.44
N ALA A 84 -12.15 0.08 0.92
CA ALA A 84 -12.80 -1.08 0.31
C ALA A 84 -14.33 -0.92 0.18
N ARG A 85 -14.96 -0.09 1.02
CA ARG A 85 -16.41 0.20 0.96
C ARG A 85 -16.79 1.13 -0.19
N LEU A 86 -15.83 1.88 -0.73
CA LEU A 86 -16.04 2.85 -1.81
C LEU A 86 -16.03 2.18 -3.20
N GLY A 87 -15.61 0.91 -3.28
CA GLY A 87 -15.44 0.17 -4.53
C GLY A 87 -14.09 0.45 -5.20
N HIS A 88 -13.71 -0.39 -6.16
CA HIS A 88 -12.49 -0.19 -6.93
C HIS A 88 -12.70 0.92 -7.96
N GLU A 89 -11.82 1.91 -7.94
CA GLU A 89 -11.66 2.83 -9.07
C GLU A 89 -10.22 2.75 -9.58
N PRO A 90 -9.99 2.47 -10.88
CA PRO A 90 -8.65 2.38 -11.43
C PRO A 90 -7.85 3.66 -11.16
N ALA A 91 -6.58 3.50 -10.79
CA ALA A 91 -5.68 4.64 -10.56
C ALA A 91 -5.46 5.50 -11.82
N ARG A 92 -5.76 4.97 -13.01
CA ARG A 92 -5.70 5.69 -14.30
C ARG A 92 -6.88 6.62 -14.56
N THR A 93 -7.96 6.57 -13.78
CA THR A 93 -9.13 7.46 -13.92
C THR A 93 -9.16 8.51 -12.81
N GLN A 94 -9.69 8.20 -11.62
CA GLN A 94 -9.84 9.18 -10.53
C GLN A 94 -9.37 8.69 -9.16
N GLY A 95 -8.81 7.48 -9.04
CA GLY A 95 -8.31 6.95 -7.76
C GLY A 95 -7.27 7.86 -7.08
N LYS A 96 -6.30 8.41 -7.84
CA LYS A 96 -5.39 9.46 -7.33
C LYS A 96 -6.14 10.76 -7.05
N ALA A 97 -7.07 11.13 -7.93
CA ALA A 97 -7.80 12.39 -7.84
C ALA A 97 -8.66 12.47 -6.57
N ALA A 98 -9.18 11.36 -6.05
CA ALA A 98 -9.92 11.33 -4.78
C ALA A 98 -9.03 11.69 -3.58
N LEU A 99 -7.86 11.05 -3.44
CA LEU A 99 -6.89 11.37 -2.38
C LEU A 99 -6.43 12.82 -2.48
N VAL A 100 -6.12 13.25 -3.70
CA VAL A 100 -5.67 14.59 -4.02
C VAL A 100 -6.78 15.59 -3.61
N ARG A 101 -8.02 15.44 -4.09
CA ARG A 101 -9.15 16.32 -3.71
C ARG A 101 -9.36 16.42 -2.20
N ALA A 102 -9.13 15.34 -1.45
CA ALA A 102 -9.30 15.34 0.00
C ALA A 102 -8.32 16.27 0.73
N VAL A 103 -7.12 16.48 0.19
CA VAL A 103 -6.08 17.36 0.77
C VAL A 103 -5.96 18.70 0.05
N ALA A 104 -6.95 19.05 -0.78
CA ALA A 104 -6.78 20.12 -1.76
C ALA A 104 -6.74 21.54 -1.27
N ARG A 105 -7.31 21.75 -0.10
CA ARG A 105 -7.31 23.04 0.55
C ARG A 105 -5.94 23.36 1.15
N ASP A 106 -5.12 22.34 1.38
CA ASP A 106 -3.88 22.45 2.15
C ASP A 106 -2.61 22.38 1.28
N LEU A 107 -2.75 22.14 -0.03
CA LEU A 107 -1.62 22.01 -0.96
C LEU A 107 -1.65 23.06 -2.08
N PRO A 108 -0.49 23.63 -2.47
CA PRO A 108 -0.37 24.57 -3.59
C PRO A 108 -0.93 24.06 -4.92
N ALA A 109 -1.41 24.99 -5.75
CA ALA A 109 -2.10 24.69 -6.99
C ALA A 109 -1.24 23.89 -8.01
N GLU A 110 0.07 24.04 -7.91
CA GLU A 110 1.06 23.47 -8.81
C GLU A 110 1.22 21.96 -8.60
N LEU A 111 0.93 21.46 -7.39
CA LEU A 111 1.06 20.04 -7.06
C LEU A 111 -0.06 19.17 -7.65
N TRP A 112 -1.24 19.74 -7.91
CA TRP A 112 -2.38 19.05 -8.56
C TRP A 112 -2.03 18.53 -9.94
N ASN A 113 -1.46 19.45 -10.73
CA ASN A 113 -1.23 19.28 -12.15
C ASN A 113 0.15 18.66 -12.44
N ARG A 114 0.93 18.38 -11.39
CA ARG A 114 2.26 17.78 -11.55
C ARG A 114 2.13 16.37 -12.14
N PRO A 115 2.82 16.08 -13.27
CA PRO A 115 2.84 14.74 -13.83
C PRO A 115 3.47 13.76 -12.84
N LYS A 116 3.04 12.50 -12.86
CA LYS A 116 3.62 11.45 -12.01
C LYS A 116 5.10 11.29 -12.39
N SER A 117 5.99 11.73 -11.50
CA SER A 117 7.40 11.40 -11.56
C SER A 117 7.66 10.18 -10.69
N GLY A 118 8.46 9.23 -11.19
CA GLY A 118 9.00 8.18 -10.35
C GLY A 118 10.04 8.73 -9.37
N PHE A 119 10.44 7.89 -8.41
CA PHE A 119 11.67 8.11 -7.64
C PHE A 119 12.82 7.57 -8.49
N ALA A 120 13.60 8.48 -9.09
CA ALA A 120 14.79 8.11 -9.84
C ALA A 120 16.02 8.42 -8.99
N VAL A 121 16.86 7.42 -8.79
CA VAL A 121 18.21 7.63 -8.26
C VAL A 121 19.07 8.12 -9.42
N PRO A 122 19.84 9.21 -9.27
CA PRO A 122 20.65 9.78 -10.35
C PRO A 122 21.92 8.95 -10.63
N VAL A 123 21.76 7.64 -10.79
CA VAL A 123 22.85 6.69 -11.02
C VAL A 123 23.65 7.06 -12.27
N ALA A 124 22.97 7.55 -13.32
CA ALA A 124 23.62 8.01 -14.54
C ALA A 124 24.59 9.18 -14.27
N GLU A 125 24.20 10.13 -13.42
CA GLU A 125 25.04 11.27 -13.04
C GLU A 125 26.19 10.84 -12.11
N TRP A 126 26.01 9.78 -11.31
CA TRP A 126 27.09 9.25 -10.47
C TRP A 126 28.14 8.47 -11.26
N ILE A 127 27.72 7.69 -12.25
CA ILE A 127 28.62 6.89 -13.09
C ILE A 127 29.31 7.79 -14.14
N CYS A 128 28.59 8.74 -14.71
CA CYS A 128 29.11 9.67 -15.70
C CYS A 128 28.76 11.10 -15.29
N PRO A 129 29.54 11.72 -14.38
CA PRO A 129 29.28 13.08 -13.94
C PRO A 129 29.26 14.03 -15.14
N PRO A 130 28.27 14.93 -15.22
CA PRO A 130 28.14 15.83 -16.36
C PRO A 130 29.40 16.66 -16.50
N ARG A 131 30.03 16.59 -17.68
CA ARG A 131 31.13 17.50 -18.03
C ARG A 131 30.54 18.90 -18.17
N ALA A 132 31.28 19.92 -17.73
CA ALA A 132 30.87 21.31 -17.84
C ALA A 132 30.41 21.63 -19.28
N GLY A 133 29.10 21.84 -19.48
CA GLY A 133 28.49 22.09 -20.79
C GLY A 133 27.33 21.16 -21.15
N ASP A 134 27.21 19.99 -20.52
CA ASP A 134 26.17 19.02 -20.83
C ASP A 134 24.92 19.24 -19.93
N ARG A 135 23.98 20.07 -20.40
CA ARG A 135 22.76 20.44 -19.66
C ARG A 135 21.62 19.42 -19.78
N ASP A 136 21.84 18.33 -20.51
CA ASP A 136 20.78 17.35 -20.81
C ASP A 136 20.86 16.09 -19.93
N SER A 137 21.72 16.07 -18.91
CA SER A 137 21.86 14.97 -17.95
C SER A 137 20.70 14.90 -16.94
N ALA A 138 19.54 15.47 -17.23
CA ALA A 138 18.33 15.19 -16.47
C ALA A 138 18.03 13.70 -16.63
N GLY A 139 18.38 12.93 -15.58
CA GLY A 139 18.43 11.48 -15.54
C GLY A 139 17.48 10.81 -16.53
N LEU A 140 18.06 10.01 -17.44
CA LEU A 140 17.32 9.12 -18.30
C LEU A 140 16.49 8.20 -17.39
N GLY A 141 15.27 8.61 -17.06
CA GLY A 141 14.33 7.75 -16.35
C GLY A 141 14.26 6.43 -17.10
N SER A 142 14.12 5.31 -16.37
CA SER A 142 14.09 3.95 -16.94
C SER A 142 13.25 3.84 -18.20
N ARG A 143 12.14 4.58 -18.29
CA ARG A 143 11.32 4.74 -19.50
C ARG A 143 12.04 5.36 -20.69
N ARG A 144 12.76 6.47 -20.53
CA ARG A 144 13.49 7.16 -21.61
C ARG A 144 14.67 6.34 -22.11
N LEU A 145 15.36 5.63 -21.20
CA LEU A 145 16.38 4.64 -21.56
C LEU A 145 15.76 3.47 -22.34
N ALA A 146 14.67 2.89 -21.84
CA ALA A 146 13.96 1.81 -22.52
C ALA A 146 13.46 2.23 -23.91
N LEU A 147 12.94 3.45 -24.06
CA LEU A 147 12.52 3.98 -25.37
C LEU A 147 13.70 4.13 -26.33
N ARG A 148 14.86 4.61 -25.86
CA ARG A 148 16.09 4.65 -26.67
C ARG A 148 16.54 3.27 -27.11
N VAL A 149 16.56 2.29 -26.20
CA VAL A 149 16.94 0.91 -26.52
C VAL A 149 15.95 0.30 -27.52
N LEU A 150 14.65 0.53 -27.36
CA LEU A 150 13.64 0.08 -28.32
C LEU A 150 13.83 0.72 -29.70
N GLU A 151 14.18 2.00 -29.74
CA GLU A 151 14.49 2.72 -30.98
C GLU A 151 15.75 2.17 -31.67
N GLU A 152 16.83 1.92 -30.92
CA GLU A 152 18.06 1.27 -31.43
C GLU A 152 17.81 -0.15 -31.96
N LEU A 153 16.86 -0.87 -31.37
CA LEU A 153 16.46 -2.21 -31.82
C LEU A 153 15.40 -2.19 -32.95
N GLY A 154 14.98 -1.00 -33.42
CA GLY A 154 13.97 -0.85 -34.47
C GLY A 154 12.55 -1.26 -34.05
N ILE A 155 12.28 -1.33 -32.75
CA ILE A 155 10.98 -1.71 -32.19
C ILE A 155 10.18 -0.44 -31.89
N CYS A 156 9.19 -0.11 -32.70
CA CYS A 156 8.32 1.03 -32.48
C CYS A 156 7.41 0.80 -31.24
N PRO A 157 7.46 1.66 -30.20
CA PRO A 157 6.51 1.58 -29.10
C PRO A 157 5.10 1.94 -29.59
N ALA A 158 4.11 1.12 -29.27
CA ALA A 158 2.70 1.39 -29.62
C ALA A 158 2.25 2.75 -29.05
N ARG A 159 1.59 3.56 -29.88
CA ARG A 159 1.07 4.89 -29.55
C ARG A 159 -0.05 4.84 -28.52
#